data_AF-A0A4Z1BYM8-F1
#
_entry.id   AF-A0A4Z1BYM8-F1
#
_cell.length_a   1.000
_cell.length_b   1.000
_cell.length_c   1.000
_cell.angle_alpha   90.00
_cell.angle_beta   90.00
_cell.angle_gamma   90.00
#
_symmetry.space_group_name_H-M   'P 1'
#
loop_
_entity.id
_entity.type
_entity.pdbx_description
1 polymer ?
#
loop_
_entity_poly.entity_id
_entity_poly.type
_entity_poly.pdbx_seq_one_letter_code
_entity_poly.pdbx_strand_id
1 'polypeptide(L)'
;MSGRVLNEWPTDLQQRISDNPKIGYCFDHWVQGKTWAEAGAINFMLEKIASSPAGVSDECRDYGDVIERFETLDRIWADLGKRGSLPSRQELIPGNFREIGGVLIHIGPGGEPIFSGAGCHRFAMALIMGAPFPAQLGCVHESALDQLPEFRSRPCAPIF
;
A
#
# COMPACT_ATOMS: atom_id res chain seq x y z
N MET A 1 3.86 11.20 -8.64
CA MET A 1 5.30 11.28 -9.01
C MET A 1 5.78 9.85 -9.24
N SER A 2 6.43 9.53 -10.37
CA SER A 2 6.85 8.16 -10.68
C SER A 2 8.32 8.12 -11.14
N GLY A 3 9.19 7.48 -10.37
CA GLY A 3 10.60 7.23 -10.68
C GLY A 3 11.49 8.47 -10.75
N ARG A 4 11.31 9.44 -9.84
CA ARG A 4 12.18 10.63 -9.77
C ARG A 4 13.52 10.27 -9.15
N VAL A 5 14.63 10.56 -9.84
CA VAL A 5 15.98 10.39 -9.29
C VAL A 5 16.37 11.63 -8.47
N LEU A 6 16.94 11.42 -7.28
CA LEU A 6 17.39 12.46 -6.36
C LEU A 6 18.86 12.23 -5.96
N ASN A 7 19.60 13.33 -5.78
CA ASN A 7 20.96 13.34 -5.23
C ASN A 7 21.00 13.68 -3.72
N GLU A 8 20.01 14.42 -3.23
CA GLU A 8 19.81 14.70 -1.82
C GLU A 8 18.54 14.00 -1.33
N TRP A 9 18.66 13.25 -0.22
CA TRP A 9 17.53 12.49 0.32
C TRP A 9 16.70 13.33 1.30
N PRO A 10 15.39 13.52 1.06
CA PRO A 10 14.53 14.22 1.99
C PRO A 10 14.30 13.39 3.26
N THR A 11 14.42 14.02 4.43
CA THR A 11 14.27 13.36 5.73
C THR A 11 12.81 13.07 6.12
N ASP A 12 11.86 13.76 5.50
CA ASP A 12 10.42 13.64 5.73
C ASP A 12 9.76 12.44 5.04
N LEU A 13 10.48 11.76 4.14
CA LEU A 13 9.98 10.58 3.42
C LEU A 13 9.98 9.31 4.26
N GLN A 14 10.61 9.32 5.44
CA GLN A 14 10.66 8.15 6.32
C GLN A 14 9.43 8.12 7.24
N GLN A 15 8.50 7.22 6.95
CA GLN A 15 7.41 6.87 7.86
C GLN A 15 7.55 5.42 8.31
N ARG A 16 7.38 5.17 9.61
CA ARG A 16 7.35 3.80 10.11
C ARG A 16 6.03 3.16 9.68
N ILE A 17 6.12 1.97 9.10
CA ILE A 17 4.96 1.18 8.66
C ILE A 17 3.99 0.94 9.83
N SER A 18 4.54 0.71 11.03
CA SER A 18 3.81 0.50 12.28
C SER A 18 2.88 1.66 12.66
N ASP A 19 3.19 2.87 12.20
CA ASP A 19 2.50 4.07 12.63
C ASP A 19 1.32 4.39 11.69
N ASN A 20 1.12 3.58 10.64
CA ASN A 20 0.04 3.77 9.68
C ASN A 20 -1.25 3.07 10.16
N PRO A 21 -2.30 3.81 10.55
CA PRO A 21 -3.52 3.21 11.11
C PRO A 21 -4.22 2.28 10.12
N LYS A 22 -4.08 2.54 8.81
CA LYS A 22 -4.69 1.71 7.77
C LYS A 22 -4.07 0.32 7.69
N ILE A 23 -2.78 0.20 7.97
CA ILE A 23 -2.11 -1.10 8.02
C ILE A 23 -2.53 -1.84 9.28
N GLY A 24 -2.59 -1.13 10.42
CA GLY A 24 -3.01 -1.68 11.71
C GLY A 24 -4.40 -2.31 11.66
N TYR A 25 -5.41 -1.57 11.20
CA TYR A 25 -6.77 -2.11 11.16
C TYR A 25 -6.93 -3.27 10.16
N CYS A 26 -6.10 -3.35 9.12
CA CYS A 26 -6.13 -4.44 8.15
C CYS A 26 -5.61 -5.73 8.78
N PHE A 27 -4.54 -5.63 9.57
CA PHE A 27 -4.02 -6.77 10.32
C PHE A 27 -5.03 -7.26 11.36
N ASP A 28 -5.61 -6.34 12.13
CA ASP A 28 -6.65 -6.64 13.12
C ASP A 28 -7.86 -7.33 12.50
N HIS A 29 -8.30 -6.88 11.32
CA HIS A 29 -9.43 -7.48 10.64
C HIS A 29 -9.08 -8.85 10.01
N TRP A 30 -8.10 -8.89 9.11
CA TRP A 30 -7.82 -10.10 8.31
C TRP A 30 -7.03 -11.17 9.05
N VAL A 31 -6.25 -10.81 10.08
CA VAL A 31 -5.42 -11.76 10.85
C VAL A 31 -6.03 -12.09 12.20
N GLN A 32 -6.55 -11.08 12.92
CA GLN A 32 -7.12 -11.29 14.27
C GLN A 32 -8.64 -11.54 14.25
N GLY A 33 -9.31 -11.45 13.09
CA GLY A 33 -10.72 -11.77 12.93
C GLY A 33 -11.68 -10.75 13.56
N LYS A 34 -11.22 -9.54 13.91
CA LYS A 34 -12.09 -8.46 14.36
C LYS A 34 -12.97 -7.99 13.21
N THR A 35 -14.15 -7.44 13.48
CA THR A 35 -14.89 -6.69 12.45
C THR A 35 -14.18 -5.38 12.10
N TRP A 36 -14.49 -4.77 10.94
CA TRP A 36 -13.95 -3.45 10.56
C TRP A 36 -14.22 -2.34 11.59
N ALA A 37 -15.37 -2.43 12.28
CA ALA A 37 -15.72 -1.50 13.35
C ALA A 37 -14.84 -1.71 14.59
N GLU A 38 -14.66 -2.96 15.05
CA GLU A 38 -13.82 -3.31 16.19
C GLU A 38 -12.32 -3.04 15.94
N ALA A 39 -11.87 -3.18 14.68
CA ALA A 39 -10.53 -2.80 14.26
C ALA A 39 -10.31 -1.28 14.19
N GLY A 40 -11.35 -0.48 14.41
CA GLY A 40 -11.31 0.99 14.38
C GLY A 40 -11.30 1.61 12.97
N ALA A 41 -11.45 0.79 11.92
CA ALA A 41 -11.33 1.23 10.53
C ALA A 41 -12.47 2.19 10.12
N ILE A 42 -13.70 1.89 10.57
CA ILE A 42 -14.88 2.70 10.28
C ILE A 42 -14.73 4.11 10.88
N ASN A 43 -14.46 4.19 12.18
CA ASN A 43 -14.30 5.47 12.88
C ASN A 43 -13.16 6.29 12.28
N PHE A 44 -12.02 5.65 12.01
CA PHE A 44 -10.89 6.30 11.35
C PHE A 44 -11.29 6.94 10.01
N MET A 45 -12.04 6.23 9.17
CA MET A 45 -12.47 6.77 7.87
C MET A 45 -13.46 7.93 8.03
N LEU A 46 -14.43 7.83 8.93
CA LEU A 46 -15.39 8.91 9.20
C LEU A 46 -14.70 10.17 9.73
N GLU A 47 -13.70 10.03 10.61
CA GLU A 47 -12.89 11.15 11.09
C GLU A 47 -12.08 11.79 9.95
N LYS A 48 -11.53 10.99 9.03
CA LYS A 48 -10.84 11.51 7.84
C LYS A 48 -11.76 12.24 6.88
N ILE A 49 -13.00 11.77 6.72
CA ILE A 49 -14.03 12.46 5.94
C ILE A 49 -14.39 13.78 6.61
N ALA A 50 -14.68 13.77 7.91
CA ALA A 50 -15.07 14.96 8.66
C ALA A 50 -13.98 16.05 8.73
N SER A 51 -12.71 15.64 8.78
CA SER A 51 -11.54 16.54 8.78
C SER A 51 -11.11 17.00 7.38
N SER A 52 -11.66 16.41 6.31
CA SER A 52 -11.34 16.77 4.94
C SER A 52 -12.08 18.05 4.53
N PRO A 53 -11.40 19.08 3.98
CA PRO A 53 -12.06 20.29 3.49
C PRO A 53 -13.14 20.02 2.42
N ALA A 54 -13.01 18.93 1.67
CA ALA A 54 -13.96 18.52 0.65
C ALA A 54 -15.08 17.61 1.20
N GLY A 55 -15.00 17.18 2.46
CA GLY A 55 -15.87 16.14 3.02
C GLY A 55 -15.69 14.78 2.31
N VAL A 56 -14.49 14.51 1.79
CA VAL A 56 -14.19 13.25 1.05
C VAL A 56 -12.84 12.71 1.49
N SER A 57 -12.75 11.40 1.70
CA SER A 57 -11.49 10.68 1.91
C SER A 57 -11.54 9.29 1.29
N ASP A 58 -10.49 8.89 0.56
CA ASP A 58 -10.42 7.63 -0.20
C ASP A 58 -11.69 7.34 -1.03
N GLU A 59 -12.23 8.38 -1.69
CA GLU A 59 -13.47 8.33 -2.49
C GLU A 59 -14.77 8.13 -1.69
N CYS A 60 -14.69 8.06 -0.36
CA CYS A 60 -15.85 7.98 0.52
C CYS A 60 -16.29 9.36 1.01
N ARG A 61 -17.61 9.58 1.08
CA ARG A 61 -18.26 10.81 1.56
C ARG A 61 -19.08 10.60 2.83
N ASP A 62 -19.55 9.39 3.05
CA ASP A 62 -20.41 9.05 4.18
C ASP A 62 -20.18 7.62 4.69
N TYR A 63 -20.98 7.22 5.68
CA TYR A 63 -20.92 5.89 6.29
C TYR A 63 -21.18 4.76 5.29
N GLY A 64 -22.12 4.95 4.35
CA GLY A 64 -22.47 3.95 3.35
C GLY A 64 -21.28 3.65 2.44
N ASP A 65 -20.64 4.70 1.93
CA ASP A 65 -19.43 4.57 1.09
C ASP A 65 -18.30 3.84 1.84
N VAL A 66 -18.14 4.12 3.14
CA VAL A 66 -17.12 3.49 3.97
C VAL A 66 -17.37 1.99 4.10
N ILE A 67 -18.62 1.58 4.34
CA ILE A 67 -18.99 0.16 4.42
C ILE A 67 -18.76 -0.53 3.07
N GLU A 68 -19.24 0.05 1.97
CA GLU A 68 -19.05 -0.52 0.62
C GLU A 68 -17.57 -0.68 0.26
N ARG A 69 -16.76 0.31 0.64
CA ARG A 69 -15.30 0.25 0.47
C ARG A 69 -14.71 -0.93 1.21
N PHE A 70 -15.04 -1.14 2.48
CA PHE A 70 -14.48 -2.22 3.28
C PHE A 70 -14.97 -3.60 2.83
N GLU A 71 -16.24 -3.74 2.45
CA GLU A 71 -16.75 -4.97 1.82
C GLU A 71 -16.01 -5.29 0.51
N THR A 72 -15.69 -4.26 -0.28
CA THR A 72 -14.87 -4.42 -1.49
C THR A 72 -13.47 -4.91 -1.17
N LEU A 73 -12.85 -4.40 -0.10
CA LEU A 73 -11.54 -4.84 0.36
C LEU A 73 -11.56 -6.32 0.79
N ASP A 74 -12.63 -6.79 1.44
CA ASP A 74 -12.76 -8.20 1.82
C ASP A 74 -12.92 -9.13 0.61
N ARG A 75 -13.69 -8.71 -0.41
CA ARG A 75 -13.78 -9.45 -1.67
C ARG A 75 -12.41 -9.58 -2.33
N ILE A 76 -11.66 -8.48 -2.40
CA ILE A 76 -10.29 -8.48 -2.94
C ILE A 76 -9.40 -9.41 -2.12
N TRP A 77 -9.43 -9.33 -0.79
CA TRP A 77 -8.63 -10.19 0.08
C TRP A 77 -8.92 -11.68 -0.12
N ALA A 78 -10.20 -12.05 -0.19
CA ALA A 78 -10.63 -13.42 -0.44
C ALA A 78 -10.13 -13.95 -1.80
N ASP A 79 -10.12 -13.10 -2.83
CA ASP A 79 -9.62 -13.48 -4.15
C ASP A 79 -8.09 -13.60 -4.18
N LEU A 80 -7.37 -12.76 -3.43
CA LEU A 80 -5.92 -12.87 -3.28
C LEU A 80 -5.51 -14.16 -2.58
N GLY A 81 -6.29 -14.63 -1.60
CA GLY A 81 -6.07 -15.92 -0.96
C GLY A 81 -6.05 -17.09 -1.94
N LYS A 82 -6.82 -17.00 -3.04
CA LYS A 82 -6.83 -18.01 -4.12
C LYS A 82 -5.68 -17.81 -5.10
N ARG A 83 -5.32 -16.55 -5.38
CA ARG A 83 -4.30 -16.19 -6.39
C ARG A 83 -2.87 -16.36 -5.88
N GLY A 84 -2.65 -16.22 -4.57
CA GLY A 84 -1.31 -16.30 -3.95
C GLY A 84 -0.37 -15.14 -4.31
N SER A 85 -0.84 -14.13 -5.04
CA SER A 85 -0.03 -12.97 -5.44
C SER A 85 -0.91 -11.74 -5.71
N LEU A 86 -0.35 -10.55 -5.48
CA LEU A 86 -0.99 -9.29 -5.82
C LEU A 86 -0.93 -9.04 -7.34
N PRO A 87 -2.05 -8.72 -8.00
CA PRO A 87 -2.04 -8.39 -9.41
C PRO A 87 -1.37 -7.04 -9.62
N SER A 88 -0.54 -6.94 -10.65
CA SER A 88 -0.01 -5.67 -11.11
C SER A 88 -1.13 -4.74 -11.57
N ARG A 89 -0.88 -3.44 -11.57
CA ARG A 89 -1.86 -2.46 -12.07
C ARG A 89 -2.12 -2.63 -13.55
N GLN A 90 -1.15 -3.12 -14.32
CA GLN A 90 -1.34 -3.41 -15.74
C GLN A 90 -2.30 -4.59 -15.97
N GLU A 91 -2.26 -5.62 -15.12
CA GLU A 91 -3.23 -6.73 -15.18
C GLU A 91 -4.65 -6.28 -14.83
N LEU A 92 -4.79 -5.30 -13.93
CA LEU A 92 -6.10 -4.78 -13.53
C LEU A 92 -6.63 -3.71 -14.49
N ILE A 93 -5.74 -2.90 -15.06
CA ILE A 93 -6.07 -1.75 -15.89
C ILE A 93 -5.15 -1.79 -17.12
N PRO A 94 -5.66 -2.27 -18.27
CA PRO A 94 -4.88 -2.31 -19.50
C PRO A 94 -4.28 -0.94 -19.84
N GLY A 95 -2.98 -0.92 -20.13
CA GLY A 95 -2.24 0.31 -20.43
C GLY A 95 -1.75 1.08 -19.20
N ASN A 96 -1.99 0.60 -17.97
CA ASN A 96 -1.34 1.16 -16.79
C ASN A 96 0.18 0.96 -16.89
N PHE A 97 0.92 2.05 -16.68
CA PHE A 97 2.37 2.07 -16.77
C PHE A 97 2.98 2.40 -15.41
N ARG A 98 4.06 1.71 -15.03
CA ARG A 98 4.81 1.92 -13.78
C ARG A 98 3.95 1.82 -12.52
N GLU A 99 2.96 0.94 -12.51
CA GLU A 99 2.11 0.68 -11.35
C GLU A 99 1.38 1.93 -10.82
N ILE A 100 0.98 2.87 -11.67
CA ILE A 100 0.29 4.09 -11.21
C ILE A 100 -0.98 3.74 -10.41
N GLY A 101 -1.02 4.24 -9.18
CA GLY A 101 -2.07 3.95 -8.19
C GLY A 101 -1.85 2.64 -7.41
N GLY A 102 -0.67 2.03 -7.53
CA GLY A 102 -0.24 0.86 -6.78
C GLY A 102 0.35 1.21 -5.41
N VAL A 103 1.14 0.28 -4.85
CA VAL A 103 1.90 0.51 -3.61
C VAL A 103 3.10 1.39 -3.94
N LEU A 104 3.15 2.60 -3.38
CA LEU A 104 4.22 3.56 -3.68
C LEU A 104 5.42 3.34 -2.76
N ILE A 105 6.55 3.00 -3.37
CA ILE A 105 7.82 2.71 -2.72
C ILE A 105 8.87 3.70 -3.21
N HIS A 106 9.62 4.27 -2.28
CA HIS A 106 10.84 5.03 -2.52
C HIS A 106 12.06 4.12 -2.31
N ILE A 107 13.18 4.47 -2.93
CA ILE A 107 14.44 3.73 -2.76
C ILE A 107 15.48 4.71 -2.22
N GLY A 108 15.88 4.52 -0.96
CA GLY A 108 16.79 5.42 -0.25
C GLY A 108 18.26 5.29 -0.66
N PRO A 109 19.16 6.10 -0.08
CA PRO A 109 20.57 6.14 -0.44
C PRO A 109 21.32 4.81 -0.25
N GLY A 110 20.89 3.99 0.70
CA GLY A 110 21.44 2.64 0.91
C GLY A 110 20.83 1.58 0.00
N GLY A 111 19.83 1.94 -0.81
CA GLY A 111 19.05 1.01 -1.62
C GLY A 111 17.84 0.41 -0.89
N GLU A 112 17.57 0.84 0.33
CA GLU A 112 16.45 0.35 1.13
C GLU A 112 15.09 0.80 0.56
N PRO A 113 14.09 -0.10 0.50
CA PRO A 113 12.73 0.27 0.13
C PRO A 113 12.04 1.01 1.28
N ILE A 114 11.44 2.15 0.98
CA ILE A 114 10.75 3.02 1.93
C ILE A 114 9.30 3.20 1.48
N PHE A 115 8.35 2.80 2.32
CA PHE A 115 6.92 2.95 2.01
C PHE A 115 6.49 4.42 2.12
N SER A 116 5.83 4.94 1.10
CA SER A 116 5.45 6.37 1.06
C SER A 116 4.13 6.68 1.79
N GLY A 117 3.39 5.67 2.25
CA GLY A 117 2.02 5.84 2.73
C GLY A 117 0.92 5.69 1.66
N ALA A 118 1.24 5.62 0.37
CA ALA A 118 0.22 5.43 -0.69
C ALA A 118 0.06 3.97 -1.09
N GLY A 119 -1.20 3.53 -1.26
CA GLY A 119 -1.52 2.12 -1.51
C GLY A 119 -1.57 1.26 -0.24
N CYS A 120 -1.90 1.86 0.92
CA CYS A 120 -1.92 1.20 2.24
C CYS A 120 -2.60 -0.16 2.28
N HIS A 121 -3.82 -0.29 1.74
CA HIS A 121 -4.56 -1.57 1.78
C HIS A 121 -3.84 -2.66 1.00
N ARG A 122 -3.39 -2.36 -0.22
CA ARG A 122 -2.61 -3.31 -1.05
C ARG A 122 -1.29 -3.69 -0.38
N PHE A 123 -0.65 -2.73 0.29
CA PHE A 123 0.58 -2.99 1.01
C PHE A 123 0.36 -3.88 2.24
N ALA A 124 -0.71 -3.63 3.01
CA ALA A 124 -1.09 -4.48 4.14
C ALA A 124 -1.36 -5.93 3.68
N MET A 125 -2.08 -6.12 2.57
CA MET A 125 -2.29 -7.44 1.96
C MET A 125 -0.95 -8.12 1.62
N ALA A 126 -0.02 -7.40 1.00
CA ALA A 126 1.31 -7.93 0.66
C ALA A 126 2.09 -8.38 1.91
N LEU A 127 2.09 -7.55 2.96
CA LEU A 127 2.76 -7.82 4.22
C LEU A 127 2.18 -9.06 4.90
N ILE A 128 0.85 -9.17 4.97
CA ILE A 128 0.17 -10.32 5.59
C ILE A 128 0.43 -11.61 4.80
N MET A 129 0.46 -11.53 3.47
CA MET A 129 0.78 -12.68 2.62
C MET A 129 2.26 -13.08 2.66
N GLY A 130 3.15 -12.21 3.12
CA GLY A 130 4.61 -12.44 3.05
C GLY A 130 5.13 -12.59 1.61
N ALA A 131 4.43 -12.00 0.63
CA ALA A 131 4.71 -12.20 -0.79
C ALA A 131 5.28 -10.93 -1.45
N PRO A 132 6.15 -11.05 -2.48
CA PRO A 132 6.56 -9.93 -3.29
C PRO A 132 5.35 -9.32 -4.00
N PHE A 133 5.42 -8.02 -4.24
CA PHE A 133 4.32 -7.28 -4.83
C PHE A 133 4.82 -6.28 -5.88
N PRO A 134 4.01 -6.00 -6.92
CA PRO A 134 4.28 -4.90 -7.84
C PRO A 134 4.24 -3.55 -7.11
N ALA A 135 5.31 -2.76 -7.26
CA ALA A 135 5.45 -1.46 -6.62
C ALA A 135 5.53 -0.32 -7.66
N GLN A 136 4.86 0.78 -7.36
CA GLN A 136 5.08 2.05 -8.02
C GLN A 136 6.34 2.68 -7.44
N LEU A 137 7.35 2.95 -8.26
CA LEU A 137 8.52 3.69 -7.79
C LEU A 137 8.19 5.19 -7.67
N GLY A 138 8.49 5.78 -6.52
CA GLY A 138 8.40 7.22 -6.26
C GLY A 138 9.76 7.89 -6.47
N CYS A 139 10.42 8.28 -5.38
CA CYS A 139 11.79 8.80 -5.40
C CYS A 139 12.80 7.66 -5.34
N VAL A 140 13.91 7.79 -6.08
CA VAL A 140 15.05 6.87 -6.06
C VAL A 140 16.30 7.71 -5.86
N HIS A 141 17.10 7.38 -4.85
CA HIS A 141 18.40 8.04 -4.68
C HIS A 141 19.37 7.56 -5.77
N GLU A 142 20.19 8.45 -6.30
CA GLU A 142 21.10 8.13 -7.42
C GLU A 142 22.07 6.99 -7.10
N SER A 143 22.55 6.89 -5.86
CA SER A 143 23.42 5.80 -5.41
C SER A 143 22.75 4.41 -5.39
N ALA A 144 21.42 4.36 -5.49
CA ALA A 144 20.66 3.11 -5.47
C ALA A 144 20.23 2.62 -6.86
N LEU A 145 20.57 3.36 -7.93
CA LEU A 145 20.16 3.00 -9.30
C LEU A 145 20.66 1.61 -9.70
N ASP A 146 21.89 1.27 -9.34
CA ASP A 146 22.51 -0.01 -9.67
C ASP A 146 21.91 -1.20 -8.89
N GLN A 147 21.18 -0.93 -7.80
CA GLN A 147 20.49 -1.94 -6.99
C GLN A 147 19.08 -2.26 -7.50
N LEU A 148 18.48 -1.38 -8.32
CA LEU A 148 17.12 -1.58 -8.85
C LEU A 148 16.90 -2.91 -9.59
N PRO A 149 17.87 -3.45 -10.36
CA PRO A 149 17.71 -4.76 -10.99
C PRO A 149 17.41 -5.88 -9.97
N GLU A 150 17.96 -5.82 -8.76
CA GLU A 150 17.76 -6.86 -7.74
C GLU A 150 16.29 -6.99 -7.32
N PHE A 151 15.58 -5.86 -7.17
CA PHE A 151 14.16 -5.85 -6.84
C PHE A 151 13.28 -6.41 -7.96
N ARG A 152 13.78 -6.43 -9.20
CA ARG A 152 13.08 -7.00 -10.36
C ARG A 152 13.38 -8.48 -10.56
N SER A 153 14.55 -8.93 -10.11
CA SER A 153 15.07 -10.27 -10.38
C SER A 153 14.81 -11.29 -9.27
N ARG A 154 14.38 -10.89 -8.08
CA ARG A 154 14.11 -11.82 -6.96
C ARG A 154 12.75 -12.52 -7.15
N PRO A 155 12.71 -13.83 -7.46
CA PRO A 155 11.57 -14.66 -7.07
C PRO A 155 11.54 -14.77 -5.53
N CYS A 156 10.34 -14.81 -4.96
CA CYS A 156 10.11 -14.92 -3.51
C CYS A 156 10.89 -16.10 -2.91
N ALA A 157 11.75 -15.83 -1.92
CA ALA A 157 12.01 -16.82 -0.88
C ALA A 157 11.05 -16.50 0.28
N PRO A 158 10.31 -17.49 0.82
CA PRO A 158 9.50 -17.27 2.00
C PRO A 158 10.42 -16.92 3.16
N ILE A 159 10.11 -15.83 3.86
CA ILE A 159 10.77 -15.46 5.12
C ILE A 159 10.03 -16.24 6.21
N PHE A 160 10.59 -17.40 6.60
CA PHE A 160 10.39 -17.96 7.94
C PHE A 160 11.69 -17.76 8.72
#